data_AF-A0A923NXK5-F1
#
_entry.id   AF-A0A923NXK5-F1
#
_cell.length_a   1.000
_cell.length_b   1.000
_cell.length_c   1.000
_cell.angle_alpha   90.00
_cell.angle_beta   90.00
_cell.angle_gamma   90.00
#
_symmetry.space_group_name_H-M   'P 1'
#
loop_
_entity.id
_entity.type
_entity.pdbx_description
1 polymer ?
#
loop_
_entity_poly.entity_id
_entity_poly.type
_entity_poly.pdbx_seq_one_letter_code
_entity_poly.pdbx_strand_id
1 'polypeptide(L)'
;MKNEYKFGLEELESQILTLSEKKITELTIVDERVAKNKQLLLRLINLIEKHAQDVFVSFLVDASVIDREVAAAASRIFCSLEIPFECTEKGGKILFDRKFYANKSKILNDAGIVFGFDITYAVSVGDTLKSFMERLDFAVQQYPNHIDFPQTEVRYSDIKDKYIESIEPKVTGLFSANDIRYCRDVSFACRTFYSNGRAVPWFLSVLKPLRIHPSSFFADFAEWQRCNNCDYKSGFVPENENHKSIERMQLLFLDEKYEEKHCHNLLTLVNDIVRLNGAMARLAGENEKSTVETSYNPDDIFGPESFDIASFSENVCMEQCKVNIFFNGEFPDYEVQGNL
;
A
#
# COMPACT_ATOMS: atom_id res chain seq x y z
N MET A 1 -14.34 19.81 10.25
CA MET A 1 -13.21 19.85 11.19
C MET A 1 -12.98 18.43 11.68
N LYS A 2 -11.79 17.86 11.45
CA LYS A 2 -11.42 16.54 12.00
C LYS A 2 -11.11 16.78 13.48
N ASN A 3 -11.86 16.14 14.38
CA ASN A 3 -11.58 16.20 15.82
C ASN A 3 -10.47 15.18 16.11
N GLU A 4 -9.28 15.67 16.46
CA GLU A 4 -8.15 14.83 16.81
C GLU A 4 -7.99 14.77 18.33
N TYR A 5 -7.75 13.55 18.85
CA TYR A 5 -7.52 13.30 20.27
C TYR A 5 -6.15 12.64 20.43
N LYS A 6 -5.36 13.10 21.40
CA LYS A 6 -4.08 12.50 21.77
C LYS A 6 -4.14 12.12 23.25
N PHE A 7 -3.71 10.91 23.57
CA PHE A 7 -3.68 10.39 24.94
C PHE A 7 -2.50 9.45 25.13
N GLY A 8 -2.06 9.30 26.37
CA GLY A 8 -0.90 8.47 26.71
C GLY A 8 -1.23 6.98 26.81
N LEU A 9 -0.19 6.13 26.85
CA LEU A 9 -0.38 4.67 27.03
C LEU A 9 -1.16 4.32 28.30
N GLU A 10 -0.97 5.07 29.38
CA GLU A 10 -1.66 4.84 30.66
C GLU A 10 -3.18 5.04 30.55
N GLU A 11 -3.61 5.85 29.58
CA GLU A 11 -5.01 6.18 29.34
C GLU A 11 -5.62 5.32 28.22
N LEU A 12 -4.80 4.75 27.32
CA LEU A 12 -5.23 4.04 26.10
C LEU A 12 -6.35 3.02 26.37
N GLU A 13 -6.21 2.14 27.36
CA GLU A 13 -7.22 1.13 27.66
C GLU A 13 -8.55 1.75 28.10
N SER A 14 -8.50 2.78 28.96
CA SER A 14 -9.70 3.51 29.37
C SER A 14 -10.35 4.28 28.22
N GLN A 15 -9.54 4.82 27.30
CA GLN A 15 -10.04 5.59 26.17
C GLN A 15 -10.73 4.68 25.14
N ILE A 16 -10.21 3.46 24.92
CA ILE A 16 -10.80 2.45 24.04
C ILE A 16 -12.28 2.20 24.39
N LEU A 17 -12.63 2.17 25.68
CA LEU A 17 -14.00 1.97 26.14
C LEU A 17 -14.97 3.10 25.75
N THR A 18 -14.44 4.27 25.36
CA THR A 18 -15.23 5.49 25.09
C THR A 18 -15.17 5.93 23.63
N LEU A 19 -14.50 5.19 22.74
CA LEU A 19 -14.26 5.62 21.36
C LEU A 19 -15.58 5.79 20.58
N SER A 20 -16.45 4.78 20.63
CA SER A 20 -17.73 4.80 19.94
C SER A 20 -18.65 5.91 20.50
N GLU A 21 -18.62 6.17 21.82
CA GLU A 21 -19.36 7.29 22.44
C GLU A 21 -18.88 8.64 21.92
N LYS A 22 -17.58 8.78 21.69
CA LYS A 22 -16.94 9.97 21.12
C LYS A 22 -17.08 10.07 19.60
N LYS A 23 -17.73 9.09 18.95
CA LYS A 23 -17.85 8.97 17.49
C LYS A 23 -16.48 8.97 16.79
N ILE A 24 -15.47 8.42 17.45
CA ILE A 24 -14.14 8.23 16.87
C ILE A 24 -14.22 6.99 15.97
N THR A 25 -13.94 7.15 14.68
CA THR A 25 -13.99 6.06 13.68
C THR A 25 -12.62 5.50 13.33
N GLU A 26 -11.54 6.19 13.72
CA GLU A 26 -10.15 5.83 13.43
C GLU A 26 -9.31 5.98 14.69
N LEU A 27 -8.47 4.99 14.98
CA LEU A 27 -7.47 5.03 16.05
C LEU A 27 -6.11 4.60 15.49
N THR A 28 -5.07 5.40 15.75
CA THR A 28 -3.69 5.07 15.37
C THR A 28 -2.85 4.87 16.64
N ILE A 29 -2.22 3.70 16.78
CA ILE A 29 -1.39 3.33 17.94
C ILE A 29 0.06 3.21 17.50
N VAL A 30 0.89 4.16 17.92
CA VAL A 30 2.32 4.27 17.55
C VAL A 30 3.30 4.09 18.72
N ASP A 31 2.81 3.65 19.89
CA ASP A 31 3.68 3.51 21.07
C ASP A 31 4.63 2.30 20.92
N GLU A 32 5.94 2.54 20.97
CA GLU A 32 6.96 1.49 20.84
C GLU A 32 6.82 0.33 21.84
N ARG A 33 6.31 0.60 23.05
CA ARG A 33 6.10 -0.43 24.06
C ARG A 33 4.99 -1.40 23.63
N VAL A 34 4.00 -0.91 22.88
CA VAL A 34 2.98 -1.76 22.25
C VAL A 34 3.59 -2.49 21.07
N ALA A 35 4.29 -1.77 20.18
CA ALA A 35 4.85 -2.32 18.95
C ALA A 35 5.76 -3.54 19.18
N LYS A 36 6.53 -3.54 20.27
CA LYS A 36 7.51 -4.59 20.61
C LYS A 36 7.01 -5.62 21.64
N ASN A 37 5.78 -5.50 22.13
CA ASN A 37 5.24 -6.38 23.18
C ASN A 37 3.98 -7.12 22.71
N LYS A 38 4.15 -8.39 22.31
CA LYS A 38 3.06 -9.27 21.87
C LYS A 38 1.90 -9.36 22.88
N GLN A 39 2.19 -9.49 24.18
CA GLN A 39 1.13 -9.65 25.18
C GLN A 39 0.28 -8.39 25.32
N LEU A 40 0.94 -7.22 25.26
CA LEU A 40 0.26 -5.93 25.29
C LEU A 40 -0.57 -5.71 24.03
N LEU A 41 -0.01 -6.01 22.85
CA LEU A 41 -0.72 -5.93 21.58
C LEU A 41 -1.99 -6.80 21.58
N LEU A 42 -1.88 -8.08 21.95
CA LEU A 42 -3.02 -8.99 22.05
C LEU A 42 -4.07 -8.50 23.05
N ARG A 43 -3.65 -7.92 24.18
CA ARG A 43 -4.55 -7.35 25.18
C ARG A 43 -5.37 -6.19 24.60
N LEU A 44 -4.73 -5.30 23.84
CA LEU A 44 -5.39 -4.18 23.19
C LEU A 44 -6.35 -4.64 22.10
N ILE A 45 -5.94 -5.58 21.25
CA ILE A 45 -6.80 -6.17 20.22
C ILE A 45 -8.07 -6.75 20.85
N ASN A 46 -7.93 -7.54 21.92
CA ASN A 46 -9.08 -8.11 22.63
C ASN A 46 -9.99 -7.05 23.28
N LEU A 47 -9.44 -5.89 23.65
CA LEU A 47 -10.23 -4.79 24.21
C LEU A 47 -11.03 -4.09 23.12
N ILE A 48 -10.40 -3.82 21.97
CA ILE A 48 -11.05 -3.25 20.78
C ILE A 48 -12.15 -4.18 20.28
N GLU A 49 -11.86 -5.48 20.19
CA GLU A 49 -12.85 -6.50 19.81
C GLU A 49 -14.09 -6.48 20.73
N LYS A 50 -13.97 -6.09 21.99
CA LYS A 50 -15.11 -6.06 22.92
C LYS A 50 -15.88 -4.75 22.94
N HIS A 51 -15.22 -3.63 22.65
CA HIS A 51 -15.74 -2.30 22.97
C HIS A 51 -15.72 -1.30 21.82
N ALA A 52 -15.04 -1.61 20.72
CA ALA A 52 -14.80 -0.68 19.61
C ALA A 52 -14.66 -1.42 18.27
N GLN A 53 -15.52 -2.41 17.99
CA GLN A 53 -15.44 -3.21 16.76
C GLN A 53 -15.67 -2.40 15.48
N ASP A 54 -16.36 -1.26 15.59
CA ASP A 54 -16.67 -0.34 14.50
C ASP A 54 -15.54 0.66 14.19
N VAL A 55 -14.49 0.66 15.00
CA VAL A 55 -13.35 1.59 14.85
C VAL A 55 -12.25 0.93 14.03
N PHE A 56 -11.80 1.62 12.97
CA PHE A 56 -10.60 1.21 12.25
C PHE A 56 -9.37 1.49 13.11
N VAL A 57 -8.52 0.49 13.33
CA VAL A 57 -7.32 0.64 14.14
C VAL A 57 -6.06 0.35 13.33
N SER A 58 -5.16 1.34 13.25
CA SER A 58 -3.84 1.15 12.67
C SER A 58 -2.81 0.98 13.80
N PHE A 59 -2.10 -0.16 13.78
CA PHE A 59 -1.07 -0.47 14.77
C PHE A 59 0.33 -0.43 14.16
N LEU A 60 1.20 0.40 14.72
CA LEU A 60 2.64 0.22 14.54
C LEU A 60 3.07 -1.05 15.27
N VAL A 61 3.63 -2.02 14.54
CA VAL A 61 4.07 -3.29 15.10
C VAL A 61 5.47 -3.67 14.61
N ASP A 62 6.29 -4.13 15.55
CA ASP A 62 7.59 -4.71 15.21
C ASP A 62 7.36 -6.07 14.54
N ALA A 63 8.03 -6.31 13.41
CA ALA A 63 7.87 -7.56 12.67
C ALA A 63 8.16 -8.83 13.51
N SER A 64 8.96 -8.72 14.58
CA SER A 64 9.28 -9.84 15.48
C SER A 64 8.09 -10.32 16.28
N VAL A 65 7.13 -9.46 16.61
CA VAL A 65 5.93 -9.83 17.39
C VAL A 65 4.87 -10.53 16.53
N ILE A 66 4.96 -10.40 15.21
CA ILE A 66 3.98 -10.96 14.27
C ILE A 66 4.13 -12.48 14.21
N ASP A 67 3.08 -13.18 14.61
CA ASP A 67 2.94 -14.61 14.41
C ASP A 67 1.47 -14.97 14.15
N ARG A 68 1.16 -16.27 14.06
CA ARG A 68 -0.19 -16.75 13.78
C ARG A 68 -1.20 -16.34 14.85
N GLU A 69 -0.78 -16.19 16.11
CA GLU A 69 -1.68 -15.78 17.19
C GLU A 69 -2.04 -14.30 17.05
N VAL A 70 -1.05 -13.45 16.74
CA VAL A 70 -1.30 -12.03 16.46
C VAL A 70 -2.17 -11.86 15.22
N ALA A 71 -1.88 -12.57 14.13
CA ALA A 71 -2.68 -12.51 12.91
C ALA A 71 -4.13 -12.95 13.15
N ALA A 72 -4.35 -14.05 13.87
CA ALA A 72 -5.69 -14.52 14.22
C ALA A 72 -6.44 -13.58 15.18
N ALA A 73 -5.72 -12.77 15.96
CA ALA A 73 -6.32 -11.72 16.78
C ALA A 73 -6.70 -10.51 15.94
N ALA A 74 -5.79 -10.03 15.11
CA ALA A 74 -6.00 -8.91 14.21
C ALA A 74 -7.18 -9.16 13.25
N SER A 75 -7.39 -10.39 12.79
CA SER A 75 -8.49 -10.73 11.86
C SER A 75 -9.89 -10.58 12.45
N ARG A 76 -10.02 -10.38 13.77
CA ARG A 76 -11.30 -10.22 14.46
C ARG A 76 -11.73 -8.77 14.64
N ILE A 77 -10.88 -7.82 14.25
CA ILE A 77 -11.14 -6.39 14.34
C ILE A 77 -10.83 -5.72 13.00
N PHE A 78 -11.43 -4.55 12.77
CA PHE A 78 -11.12 -3.76 11.59
C PHE A 78 -9.78 -3.05 11.78
N CYS A 79 -8.68 -3.63 11.31
CA CYS A 79 -7.35 -3.09 11.55
C CYS A 79 -6.38 -3.20 10.37
N SER A 80 -5.32 -2.39 10.45
CA SER A 80 -4.11 -2.47 9.65
C SER A 80 -2.88 -2.59 10.55
N LEU A 81 -1.90 -3.37 10.12
CA LEU A 81 -0.59 -3.47 10.78
C LEU A 81 0.46 -2.69 9.98
N GLU A 82 1.05 -1.67 10.58
CA GLU A 82 2.12 -0.85 10.02
C GLU A 82 3.47 -1.39 10.49
N ILE A 83 4.29 -1.84 9.56
CA ILE A 83 5.50 -2.62 9.86
C ILE A 83 6.74 -1.84 9.42
N PRO A 84 7.57 -1.37 10.37
CA PRO A 84 8.88 -0.81 10.05
C PRO A 84 9.76 -1.79 9.28
N PHE A 85 10.21 -1.35 8.11
CA PHE A 85 11.08 -2.12 7.21
C PHE A 85 12.55 -1.90 7.54
N GLU A 86 12.89 -2.36 8.74
CA GLU A 86 14.18 -2.13 9.39
C GLU A 86 15.30 -2.96 8.76
N CYS A 87 16.51 -2.41 8.89
CA CYS A 87 17.75 -3.08 8.57
C CYS A 87 18.62 -3.15 9.81
N THR A 88 19.43 -4.20 9.90
CA THR A 88 20.47 -4.29 10.93
C THR A 88 21.80 -3.82 10.35
N GLU A 89 22.66 -3.19 11.16
CA GLU A 89 24.01 -2.81 10.72
C GLU A 89 25.02 -3.87 11.16
N LYS A 90 25.87 -4.33 10.23
CA LYS A 90 27.01 -5.20 10.56
C LYS A 90 28.24 -4.79 9.74
N GLY A 91 29.23 -4.23 10.42
CA GLY A 91 30.50 -3.85 9.80
C GLY A 91 30.37 -2.74 8.76
N GLY A 92 29.54 -1.71 9.03
CA GLY A 92 29.32 -0.57 8.14
C GLY A 92 28.47 -0.87 6.90
N LYS A 93 27.77 -2.01 6.88
CA LYS A 93 26.80 -2.38 5.85
C LYS A 93 25.45 -2.68 6.49
N ILE A 94 24.39 -2.29 5.81
CA ILE A 94 23.05 -2.73 6.18
C ILE A 94 22.80 -4.18 5.73
N LEU A 95 22.11 -4.92 6.58
CA LEU A 95 21.64 -6.28 6.33
C LEU A 95 20.11 -6.28 6.44
N PHE A 96 19.48 -6.77 5.39
CA PHE A 96 18.03 -6.88 5.28
C PHE A 96 17.64 -8.35 5.19
N ASP A 97 16.91 -8.85 6.19
CA ASP A 97 16.48 -10.25 6.26
C ASP A 97 15.21 -10.48 5.44
N ARG A 98 15.40 -10.68 4.13
CA ARG A 98 14.32 -11.01 3.19
C ARG A 98 13.50 -12.21 3.63
N LYS A 99 14.14 -13.24 4.19
CA LYS A 99 13.44 -14.48 4.59
C LYS A 99 12.54 -14.23 5.79
N PHE A 100 13.02 -13.46 6.76
CA PHE A 100 12.24 -13.06 7.92
C PHE A 100 10.98 -12.30 7.50
N TYR A 101 11.13 -11.23 6.72
CA TYR A 101 9.98 -10.42 6.27
C TYR A 101 9.02 -11.21 5.37
N ALA A 102 9.52 -12.03 4.44
CA ALA A 102 8.66 -12.87 3.60
C ALA A 102 7.82 -13.85 4.43
N ASN A 103 8.40 -14.43 5.49
CA ASN A 103 7.65 -15.30 6.40
C ASN A 103 6.57 -14.54 7.17
N LYS A 104 6.84 -13.28 7.59
CA LYS A 104 5.85 -12.45 8.29
C LYS A 104 4.71 -12.06 7.35
N SER A 105 5.02 -11.56 6.16
CA SER A 105 4.01 -11.23 5.14
C SER A 105 3.16 -12.43 4.75
N LYS A 106 3.76 -13.62 4.61
CA LYS A 106 3.00 -14.85 4.36
C LYS A 106 1.96 -15.10 5.46
N ILE A 107 2.31 -14.96 6.74
CA ILE A 107 1.37 -15.14 7.84
C ILE A 107 0.19 -14.17 7.74
N LEU A 108 0.46 -12.91 7.37
CA LEU A 108 -0.57 -11.87 7.24
C LEU A 108 -1.46 -12.10 6.01
N ASN A 109 -0.86 -12.40 4.86
CA ASN A 109 -1.57 -12.72 3.62
C ASN A 109 -2.45 -13.97 3.79
N ASP A 110 -1.92 -15.04 4.38
CA ASP A 110 -2.67 -16.28 4.64
C ASP A 110 -3.87 -16.04 5.59
N ALA A 111 -3.79 -15.00 6.44
CA ALA A 111 -4.84 -14.60 7.38
C ALA A 111 -5.74 -13.46 6.87
N GLY A 112 -5.50 -12.94 5.66
CA GLY A 112 -6.26 -11.82 5.10
C GLY A 112 -6.11 -10.50 5.86
N ILE A 113 -4.98 -10.30 6.54
CA ILE A 113 -4.72 -9.08 7.32
C ILE A 113 -4.23 -7.96 6.40
N VAL A 114 -4.81 -6.78 6.55
CA VAL A 114 -4.31 -5.55 5.92
C VAL A 114 -3.01 -5.15 6.60
N PHE A 115 -1.94 -4.94 5.83
CA PHE A 115 -0.68 -4.46 6.38
C PHE A 115 0.08 -3.56 5.40
N GLY A 116 0.89 -2.67 5.97
CA GLY A 116 1.79 -1.79 5.24
C GLY A 116 3.24 -1.94 5.67
N PHE A 117 4.14 -1.43 4.84
CA PHE A 117 5.55 -1.29 5.18
C PHE A 117 5.99 0.15 5.23
N ASP A 118 6.68 0.53 6.31
CA ASP A 118 7.35 1.83 6.43
C ASP A 118 8.80 1.69 5.97
N ILE A 119 9.14 2.26 4.81
CA ILE A 119 10.49 2.19 4.25
C ILE A 119 11.19 3.54 4.42
N THR A 120 12.38 3.51 5.03
CA THR A 120 13.24 4.68 5.18
C THR A 120 14.47 4.61 4.26
N TYR A 121 15.00 5.76 3.85
CA TYR A 121 16.24 5.90 3.09
C TYR A 121 17.19 6.93 3.71
N ALA A 122 18.50 6.68 3.61
CA ALA A 122 19.56 7.59 4.05
C ALA A 122 19.45 8.01 5.55
N VAL A 123 18.93 7.11 6.38
CA VAL A 123 18.86 7.27 7.84
C VAL A 123 19.91 6.40 8.52
N SER A 124 19.97 5.11 8.15
CA SER A 124 20.91 4.15 8.73
C SER A 124 22.31 4.28 8.13
N VAL A 125 23.33 4.10 8.98
CA VAL A 125 24.72 4.01 8.53
C VAL A 125 24.89 2.77 7.64
N GLY A 126 25.56 2.93 6.50
CA GLY A 126 25.77 1.85 5.54
C GLY A 126 24.61 1.62 4.54
N ASP A 127 23.52 2.40 4.64
CA ASP A 127 22.47 2.41 3.61
C ASP A 127 22.99 3.05 2.32
N THR A 128 22.44 2.63 1.18
CA THR A 128 22.83 3.07 -0.17
C THR A 128 21.58 3.22 -1.04
N LEU A 129 21.70 3.98 -2.13
CA LEU A 129 20.62 4.06 -3.13
C LEU A 129 20.18 2.66 -3.60
N LYS A 130 21.16 1.79 -3.89
CA LYS A 130 20.91 0.42 -4.35
C LYS A 130 20.11 -0.39 -3.33
N SER A 131 20.49 -0.35 -2.06
CA SER A 131 19.81 -1.11 -1.00
C SER A 131 18.41 -0.61 -0.71
N PHE A 132 18.14 0.69 -0.87
CA PHE A 132 16.78 1.22 -0.83
C PHE A 132 15.92 0.65 -1.97
N MET A 133 16.42 0.68 -3.22
CA MET A 133 15.68 0.13 -4.37
C MET A 133 15.40 -1.36 -4.24
N GLU A 134 16.39 -2.14 -3.79
CA GLU A 134 16.22 -3.57 -3.54
C GLU A 134 15.20 -3.86 -2.44
N ARG A 135 15.12 -3.02 -1.40
CA ARG A 135 14.08 -3.13 -0.36
C ARG A 135 12.70 -2.82 -0.91
N LEU A 136 12.58 -1.76 -1.73
CA LEU A 136 11.31 -1.42 -2.38
C LEU A 136 10.83 -2.53 -3.32
N ASP A 137 11.72 -3.06 -4.17
CA ASP A 137 11.40 -4.18 -5.06
C ASP A 137 10.93 -5.41 -4.30
N PHE A 138 11.58 -5.71 -3.17
CA PHE A 138 11.22 -6.82 -2.32
C PHE A 138 9.88 -6.57 -1.59
N ALA A 139 9.66 -5.37 -1.06
CA ALA A 139 8.44 -5.00 -0.33
C ALA A 139 7.20 -5.21 -1.21
N VAL A 140 7.21 -4.70 -2.44
CA VAL A 140 6.09 -4.86 -3.39
C VAL A 140 5.79 -6.34 -3.66
N GLN A 141 6.82 -7.20 -3.73
CA GLN A 141 6.65 -8.64 -3.93
C GLN A 141 5.94 -9.36 -2.77
N GLN A 142 5.80 -8.70 -1.62
CA GLN A 142 5.09 -9.28 -0.47
C GLN A 142 3.59 -8.93 -0.44
N TYR A 143 3.09 -8.19 -1.44
CA TYR A 143 1.70 -7.73 -1.54
C TYR A 143 1.19 -6.93 -0.33
N PRO A 144 1.96 -5.97 0.24
CA PRO A 144 1.43 -5.08 1.27
C PRO A 144 0.31 -4.23 0.68
N ASN A 145 -0.71 -3.91 1.48
CA ASN A 145 -1.82 -3.05 1.07
C ASN A 145 -1.37 -1.62 0.72
N HIS A 146 -0.26 -1.19 1.33
CA HIS A 146 0.36 0.10 1.09
C HIS A 146 1.85 0.05 1.47
N ILE A 147 2.62 0.95 0.88
CA ILE A 147 4.02 1.19 1.23
C ILE A 147 4.14 2.68 1.52
N ASP A 148 4.59 2.98 2.73
CA ASP A 148 4.68 4.32 3.27
C ASP A 148 6.15 4.71 3.45
N PHE A 149 6.38 6.01 3.38
CA PHE A 149 7.71 6.60 3.40
C PHE A 149 7.68 7.81 4.32
N PRO A 150 7.99 7.61 5.62
CA PRO A 150 7.88 8.65 6.64
C PRO A 150 8.57 9.98 6.27
N GLN A 151 9.64 9.93 5.47
CA GLN A 151 10.37 11.13 5.02
C GLN A 151 9.66 11.97 3.96
N THR A 152 8.64 11.41 3.30
CA THR A 152 7.91 12.08 2.20
C THR A 152 6.49 12.46 2.59
N GLU A 153 6.01 11.96 3.73
CA GLU A 153 4.66 12.20 4.22
C GLU A 153 4.62 13.44 5.09
N VAL A 154 3.71 14.35 4.75
CA VAL A 154 3.46 15.55 5.54
C VAL A 154 2.99 15.16 6.96
N ARG A 155 2.25 14.04 7.10
CA ARG A 155 1.70 13.55 8.37
C ARG A 155 2.78 13.14 9.39
N TYR A 156 3.88 12.54 8.96
CA TYR A 156 4.96 12.14 9.88
C TYR A 156 5.69 13.34 10.49
N SER A 157 5.66 14.49 9.83
CA SER A 157 6.21 15.74 10.38
C SER A 157 5.36 16.33 11.51
N ASP A 158 4.07 15.96 11.61
CA ASP A 158 3.18 16.31 12.72
C ASP A 158 3.32 15.34 13.93
N ILE A 159 4.01 14.22 13.72
CA ILE A 159 4.43 13.24 14.76
C ILE A 159 5.80 13.65 15.37
N LYS A 160 6.33 14.83 15.01
CA LYS A 160 7.61 15.39 15.50
C LYS A 160 7.73 15.47 17.02
N ASP A 161 6.63 15.51 17.75
CA ASP A 161 6.66 15.51 19.20
C ASP A 161 6.86 14.09 19.74
N LYS A 162 8.15 13.69 19.80
CA LYS A 162 8.79 12.73 20.73
C LYS A 162 9.12 11.30 20.30
N TYR A 163 8.79 10.78 19.12
CA TYR A 163 8.91 9.32 18.91
C TYR A 163 9.98 8.81 17.95
N ILE A 164 10.69 9.65 17.18
CA ILE A 164 11.79 9.15 16.35
C ILE A 164 12.95 10.16 16.35
N GLU A 165 14.16 9.72 16.70
CA GLU A 165 15.40 10.45 16.33
C GLU A 165 15.33 10.82 14.86
N SER A 166 15.78 12.02 14.47
CA SER A 166 15.48 12.61 13.14
C SER A 166 15.50 11.57 12.00
N ILE A 167 14.31 11.22 11.49
CA ILE A 167 14.15 10.46 10.23
C ILE A 167 14.59 11.27 9.01
N GLU A 168 15.12 12.47 9.22
CA GLU A 168 15.68 13.34 8.20
C GLU A 168 16.80 12.61 7.43
N PRO A 169 16.66 12.48 6.10
CA PRO A 169 17.70 11.91 5.26
C PRO A 169 19.01 12.69 5.38
N LYS A 170 20.13 11.99 5.63
CA LYS A 170 21.44 12.61 5.79
C LYS A 170 22.35 12.25 4.63
N VAL A 171 23.07 13.25 4.12
CA VAL A 171 24.15 13.03 3.16
C VAL A 171 25.27 12.27 3.86
N THR A 172 25.73 11.19 3.25
CA THR A 172 26.84 10.37 3.74
C THR A 172 27.84 10.09 2.62
N GLY A 173 28.94 9.40 2.91
CA GLY A 173 29.85 8.91 1.87
C GLY A 173 29.22 7.92 0.89
N LEU A 174 28.05 7.36 1.22
CA LEU A 174 27.32 6.36 0.42
C LEU A 174 25.99 6.88 -0.15
N PHE A 175 25.54 8.04 0.31
CA PHE A 175 24.30 8.69 -0.12
C PHE A 175 24.57 10.16 -0.42
N SER A 176 24.57 10.51 -1.70
CA SER A 176 24.68 11.90 -2.13
C SER A 176 23.36 12.65 -1.94
N ALA A 177 23.41 13.98 -1.98
CA ALA A 177 22.20 14.80 -2.02
C ALA A 177 21.33 14.50 -3.26
N ASN A 178 21.92 14.03 -4.37
CA ASN A 178 21.17 13.63 -5.56
C ASN A 178 20.42 12.32 -5.32
N ASP A 179 21.08 11.34 -4.70
CA ASP A 179 20.48 10.05 -4.35
C ASP A 179 19.30 10.22 -3.40
N ILE A 180 19.43 11.10 -2.40
CA ILE A 180 18.32 11.44 -1.48
C ILE A 180 17.13 12.02 -2.22
N ARG A 181 17.37 12.92 -3.20
CA ARG A 181 16.28 13.47 -4.03
C ARG A 181 15.66 12.38 -4.90
N TYR A 182 16.47 11.49 -5.46
CA TYR A 182 15.99 10.38 -6.27
C TYR A 182 15.12 9.41 -5.45
N CYS A 183 15.56 9.02 -4.25
CA CYS A 183 14.75 8.19 -3.35
C CYS A 183 13.42 8.86 -3.00
N ARG A 184 13.43 10.15 -2.68
CA ARG A 184 12.19 10.90 -2.39
C ARG A 184 11.23 10.89 -3.58
N ASP A 185 11.74 11.17 -4.78
CA ASP A 185 10.93 11.22 -6.00
C ASP A 185 10.30 9.82 -6.29
N VAL A 186 11.09 8.74 -6.14
CA VAL A 186 10.60 7.35 -6.25
C VAL A 186 9.59 6.98 -5.15
N SER A 187 9.85 7.36 -3.91
CA SER A 187 8.93 7.16 -2.78
C SER A 187 7.58 7.84 -3.02
N PHE A 188 7.60 9.10 -3.50
CA PHE A 188 6.39 9.83 -3.84
C PHE A 188 5.60 9.16 -4.97
N ALA A 189 6.30 8.69 -6.00
CA ALA A 189 5.71 7.94 -7.10
C ALA A 189 5.09 6.62 -6.64
N CYS A 190 5.77 5.86 -5.79
CA CYS A 190 5.23 4.65 -5.17
C CYS A 190 3.99 4.95 -4.33
N ARG A 191 4.04 5.97 -3.47
CA ARG A 191 2.91 6.38 -2.64
C ARG A 191 1.70 6.81 -3.48
N THR A 192 1.93 7.48 -4.60
CA THR A 192 0.88 7.89 -5.54
C THR A 192 0.31 6.69 -6.29
N PHE A 193 1.16 5.94 -6.98
CA PHE A 193 0.73 4.89 -7.91
C PHE A 193 0.25 3.64 -7.17
N TYR A 194 0.99 3.19 -6.16
CA TYR A 194 0.76 1.91 -5.50
C TYR A 194 -0.21 2.04 -4.32
N SER A 195 0.14 2.84 -3.32
CA SER A 195 -0.62 2.98 -2.07
C SER A 195 -1.96 3.70 -2.31
N ASN A 196 -1.91 4.99 -2.70
CA ASN A 196 -3.14 5.78 -2.92
C ASN A 196 -3.89 5.36 -4.19
N GLY A 197 -3.17 4.83 -5.17
CA GLY A 197 -3.75 4.23 -6.38
C GLY A 197 -4.36 2.84 -6.17
N ARG A 198 -4.24 2.26 -4.96
CA ARG A 198 -4.82 0.95 -4.58
C ARG A 198 -4.44 -0.17 -5.57
N ALA A 199 -3.16 -0.22 -5.95
CA ALA A 199 -2.70 -1.06 -7.06
C ALA A 199 -2.38 -2.51 -6.69
N VAL A 200 -2.34 -2.85 -5.41
CA VAL A 200 -1.91 -4.14 -4.87
C VAL A 200 -2.51 -5.36 -5.57
N PRO A 201 -3.82 -5.41 -5.89
CA PRO A 201 -4.42 -6.60 -6.51
C PRO A 201 -3.89 -6.94 -7.91
N TRP A 202 -3.34 -5.96 -8.63
CA TRP A 202 -3.03 -6.11 -10.06
C TRP A 202 -1.62 -5.65 -10.46
N PHE A 203 -0.94 -4.86 -9.63
CA PHE A 203 0.31 -4.19 -9.98
C PHE A 203 1.38 -5.14 -10.51
N LEU A 204 1.63 -6.25 -9.80
CA LEU A 204 2.67 -7.20 -10.18
C LEU A 204 2.33 -7.96 -11.48
N SER A 205 1.05 -8.28 -11.71
CA SER A 205 0.59 -8.90 -12.96
C SER A 205 0.86 -7.96 -14.14
N VAL A 206 0.54 -6.68 -13.99
CA VAL A 206 0.77 -5.62 -15.00
C VAL A 206 2.26 -5.32 -15.19
N LEU A 207 3.09 -5.53 -14.17
CA LEU A 207 4.53 -5.31 -14.28
C LEU A 207 5.27 -6.47 -14.99
N LYS A 208 4.77 -7.70 -14.84
CA LYS A 208 5.38 -8.92 -15.36
C LYS A 208 5.74 -8.89 -16.86
N PRO A 209 4.85 -8.51 -17.80
CA PRO A 209 5.19 -8.48 -19.22
C PRO A 209 6.24 -7.40 -19.56
N LEU A 210 6.29 -6.31 -18.77
CA LEU A 210 7.27 -5.23 -18.96
C LEU A 210 8.69 -5.61 -18.57
N ARG A 211 8.87 -6.69 -17.78
CA ARG A 211 10.17 -7.22 -17.31
C ARG A 211 11.05 -6.17 -16.64
N ILE A 212 10.43 -5.27 -15.87
CA ILE A 212 11.12 -4.22 -15.10
C ILE A 212 10.87 -4.43 -13.61
N HIS A 213 11.80 -3.93 -12.80
CA HIS A 213 11.67 -3.94 -11.34
C HIS A 213 10.71 -2.84 -10.87
N PRO A 214 9.94 -3.05 -9.78
CA PRO A 214 9.04 -2.03 -9.22
C PRO A 214 9.72 -0.66 -9.00
N SER A 215 10.93 -0.64 -8.46
CA SER A 215 11.71 0.57 -8.22
C SER A 215 12.02 1.34 -9.49
N SER A 216 12.30 0.63 -10.60
CA SER A 216 12.53 1.25 -11.91
C SER A 216 11.21 1.79 -12.49
N PHE A 217 10.11 1.04 -12.34
CA PHE A 217 8.79 1.51 -12.74
C PHE A 217 8.39 2.80 -12.00
N PHE A 218 8.60 2.86 -10.68
CA PHE A 218 8.30 4.06 -9.90
C PHE A 218 9.25 5.23 -10.20
N ALA A 219 10.51 4.97 -10.55
CA ALA A 219 11.41 6.01 -11.03
C ALA A 219 10.92 6.64 -12.34
N ASP A 220 10.52 5.80 -13.30
CA ASP A 220 9.93 6.27 -14.55
C ASP A 220 8.63 7.05 -14.30
N PHE A 221 7.79 6.58 -13.36
CA PHE A 221 6.56 7.28 -13.00
C PHE A 221 6.84 8.62 -12.32
N ALA A 222 7.90 8.72 -11.51
CA ALA A 222 8.31 9.98 -10.90
C ALA A 222 8.73 11.03 -11.96
N GLU A 223 9.39 10.59 -13.03
CA GLU A 223 9.70 11.46 -14.17
C GLU A 223 8.44 11.88 -14.91
N TRP A 224 7.52 10.95 -15.15
CA TRP A 224 6.22 11.24 -15.75
C TRP A 224 5.41 12.24 -14.92
N GLN A 225 5.38 12.09 -13.59
CA GLN A 225 4.69 13.02 -12.68
C GLN A 225 5.27 14.43 -12.76
N ARG A 226 6.60 14.54 -12.85
CA ARG A 226 7.29 15.82 -13.00
C ARG A 226 6.93 16.51 -14.32
N CYS A 227 6.89 15.76 -15.42
CA CYS A 227 6.49 16.29 -16.73
C CYS A 227 5.02 16.71 -16.78
N ASN A 228 4.16 16.10 -15.97
CA ASN A 228 2.72 16.36 -15.91
C ASN A 228 2.29 17.27 -14.75
N ASN A 229 3.23 17.91 -14.04
CA ASN A 229 2.98 18.81 -12.90
C ASN A 229 2.15 18.18 -11.76
N CYS A 230 2.34 16.89 -11.50
CA CYS A 230 1.68 16.15 -10.41
C CYS A 230 2.71 15.47 -9.50
N ASP A 231 3.86 16.13 -9.31
CA ASP A 231 4.89 15.76 -8.34
C ASP A 231 4.71 16.52 -7.01
N TYR A 232 5.52 16.17 -6.01
CA TYR A 232 5.46 16.82 -4.70
C TYR A 232 5.75 18.34 -4.76
N LYS A 233 6.45 18.83 -5.81
CA LYS A 233 6.79 20.26 -5.95
C LYS A 233 5.62 21.08 -6.47
N SER A 234 4.71 20.47 -7.22
CA SER A 234 3.50 21.16 -7.67
C SER A 234 2.47 21.38 -6.55
N GLY A 235 2.71 20.79 -5.37
CA GLY A 235 1.77 20.77 -4.25
C GLY A 235 0.77 19.62 -4.33
N PHE A 236 0.96 18.67 -5.25
CA PHE A 236 0.16 17.46 -5.32
C PHE A 236 0.36 16.63 -4.03
N VAL A 237 -0.75 16.29 -3.38
CA VAL A 237 -0.77 15.43 -2.19
C VAL A 237 -1.63 14.23 -2.52
N PRO A 238 -1.04 13.05 -2.77
CA PRO A 238 -1.77 11.85 -3.19
C PRO A 238 -2.95 11.52 -2.28
N GLU A 239 -2.79 11.73 -0.97
CA GLU A 239 -3.80 11.44 0.06
C GLU A 239 -5.05 12.34 -0.02
N ASN A 240 -4.96 13.48 -0.70
CA ASN A 240 -6.06 14.42 -0.87
C ASN A 240 -6.80 14.24 -2.20
N GLU A 241 -6.27 13.40 -3.09
CA GLU A 241 -6.86 13.14 -4.39
C GLU A 241 -7.85 11.98 -4.32
N ASN A 242 -8.92 12.08 -5.12
CA ASN A 242 -9.83 10.95 -5.28
C ASN A 242 -9.15 9.83 -6.10
N HIS A 243 -9.56 8.59 -5.88
CA HIS A 243 -8.95 7.43 -6.54
C HIS A 243 -9.08 7.52 -8.06
N LYS A 244 -10.19 8.04 -8.59
CA LYS A 244 -10.44 8.15 -10.03
C LYS A 244 -9.41 9.03 -10.76
N SER A 245 -8.94 10.11 -10.13
CA SER A 245 -7.85 10.95 -10.64
C SER A 245 -6.55 10.17 -10.74
N ILE A 246 -6.22 9.40 -9.69
CA ILE A 246 -5.00 8.58 -9.66
C ILE A 246 -5.10 7.42 -10.66
N GLU A 247 -6.26 6.75 -10.78
CA GLU A 247 -6.52 5.71 -11.78
C GLU A 247 -6.27 6.25 -13.20
N ARG A 248 -6.73 7.46 -13.50
CA ARG A 248 -6.45 8.09 -14.80
C ARG A 248 -4.94 8.28 -15.02
N MET A 249 -4.19 8.69 -13.99
CA MET A 249 -2.73 8.81 -14.08
C MET A 249 -2.08 7.44 -14.31
N GLN A 250 -2.55 6.39 -13.62
CA GLN A 250 -2.07 5.03 -13.79
C GLN A 250 -2.29 4.54 -15.22
N LEU A 251 -3.49 4.70 -15.77
CA LEU A 251 -3.83 4.27 -17.13
C LEU A 251 -2.99 5.01 -18.18
N LEU A 252 -2.88 6.35 -18.10
CA LEU A 252 -2.07 7.14 -19.03
C LEU A 252 -0.59 6.73 -19.00
N PHE A 253 -0.04 6.52 -17.81
CA PHE A 253 1.35 6.09 -17.68
C PHE A 253 1.56 4.65 -18.18
N LEU A 254 0.61 3.74 -17.93
CA LEU A 254 0.68 2.37 -18.41
C LEU A 254 0.60 2.31 -19.94
N ASP A 255 -0.24 3.13 -20.57
CA ASP A 255 -0.29 3.26 -22.03
C ASP A 255 1.10 3.61 -22.59
N GLU A 256 1.73 4.68 -22.08
CA GLU A 256 3.08 5.10 -22.49
C GLU A 256 4.13 4.00 -22.24
N LYS A 257 4.08 3.33 -21.09
CA LYS A 257 5.07 2.30 -20.72
C LYS A 257 4.94 1.02 -21.54
N TYR A 258 3.73 0.59 -21.84
CA TYR A 258 3.50 -0.58 -22.67
C TYR A 258 3.85 -0.32 -24.14
N GLU A 259 3.64 0.89 -24.63
CA GLU A 259 4.15 1.31 -25.94
C GLU A 259 5.68 1.29 -25.99
N GLU A 260 6.35 1.87 -24.98
CA GLU A 260 7.82 1.87 -24.85
C GLU A 260 8.41 0.45 -24.84
N LYS A 261 7.75 -0.48 -24.14
CA LYS A 261 8.19 -1.89 -24.06
C LYS A 261 7.71 -2.77 -25.22
N HIS A 262 7.02 -2.21 -26.21
CA HIS A 262 6.44 -2.93 -27.34
C HIS A 262 5.44 -4.02 -26.94
N CYS A 263 4.72 -3.83 -25.83
CA CYS A 263 3.68 -4.73 -25.31
C CYS A 263 2.25 -4.19 -25.57
N HIS A 264 2.08 -3.26 -26.50
CA HIS A 264 0.80 -2.59 -26.80
C HIS A 264 -0.37 -3.55 -27.08
N ASN A 265 -0.10 -4.76 -27.56
CA ASN A 265 -1.11 -5.80 -27.77
C ASN A 265 -1.80 -6.26 -26.47
N LEU A 266 -1.19 -6.02 -25.30
CA LEU A 266 -1.74 -6.38 -23.99
C LEU A 266 -2.54 -5.25 -23.35
N LEU A 267 -2.51 -4.02 -23.91
CA LEU A 267 -3.07 -2.84 -23.26
C LEU A 267 -4.57 -2.93 -23.01
N THR A 268 -5.32 -3.56 -23.91
CA THR A 268 -6.77 -3.76 -23.71
C THR A 268 -7.06 -4.51 -22.42
N LEU A 269 -6.36 -5.63 -22.19
CA LEU A 269 -6.50 -6.43 -20.98
C LEU A 269 -6.01 -5.68 -19.73
N VAL A 270 -4.88 -4.98 -19.83
CA VAL A 270 -4.35 -4.17 -18.73
C VAL A 270 -5.35 -3.10 -18.31
N ASN A 271 -5.96 -2.41 -19.27
CA ASN A 271 -6.96 -1.38 -19.01
C ASN A 271 -8.21 -1.96 -18.33
N ASP A 272 -8.67 -3.14 -18.76
CA ASP A 272 -9.79 -3.83 -18.11
C ASP A 272 -9.45 -4.22 -16.67
N ILE A 273 -8.29 -4.83 -16.44
CA ILE A 273 -7.80 -5.20 -15.10
C ILE A 273 -7.76 -3.97 -14.18
N VAL A 274 -7.14 -2.88 -14.62
CA VAL A 274 -6.97 -1.67 -13.81
C VAL A 274 -8.31 -1.01 -13.51
N ARG A 275 -9.18 -0.85 -14.51
CA ARG A 275 -10.49 -0.20 -14.34
C ARG A 275 -11.43 -1.01 -13.47
N LEU A 276 -11.44 -2.33 -13.63
CA LEU A 276 -12.32 -3.21 -12.86
C LEU A 276 -11.89 -3.25 -11.38
N ASN A 277 -10.59 -3.41 -11.12
CA ASN A 277 -10.05 -3.31 -9.76
C ASN A 277 -10.24 -1.91 -9.16
N GLY A 278 -10.06 -0.85 -9.94
CA GLY A 278 -10.27 0.52 -9.48
C GLY A 278 -11.72 0.82 -9.15
N ALA A 279 -12.68 0.27 -9.91
CA ALA A 279 -14.10 0.37 -9.59
C ALA A 279 -14.46 -0.36 -8.27
N MET A 280 -13.91 -1.56 -8.05
CA MET A 280 -14.02 -2.26 -6.75
C MET A 280 -13.44 -1.42 -5.61
N ALA A 281 -12.25 -0.85 -5.84
CA ALA A 281 -11.57 -0.05 -4.84
C ALA A 281 -12.33 1.23 -4.49
N ARG A 282 -12.94 1.91 -5.47
CA ARG A 282 -13.80 3.09 -5.23
C ARG A 282 -15.08 2.74 -4.51
N LEU A 283 -15.69 1.59 -4.80
CA LEU A 283 -16.84 1.13 -4.04
C LEU A 283 -16.44 0.91 -2.56
N ALA A 284 -15.34 0.21 -2.32
CA ALA A 284 -14.86 -0.09 -0.96
C ALA A 284 -14.45 1.16 -0.17
N GLY A 285 -13.69 2.09 -0.79
CA GLY A 285 -13.10 3.24 -0.08
C GLY A 285 -13.93 4.52 -0.14
N GLU A 286 -14.75 4.70 -1.17
CA GLU A 286 -15.48 5.95 -1.44
C GLU A 286 -17.00 5.73 -1.56
N ASN A 287 -17.48 4.48 -1.41
CA ASN A 287 -18.89 4.11 -1.60
C ASN A 287 -19.45 4.53 -2.97
N GLU A 288 -18.59 4.58 -4.00
CA GLU A 288 -18.97 4.91 -5.37
C GLU A 288 -19.38 3.65 -6.14
N LYS A 289 -20.68 3.50 -6.39
CA LYS A 289 -21.19 2.51 -7.35
C LYS A 289 -20.85 2.95 -8.77
N SER A 290 -20.48 2.01 -9.62
CA SER A 290 -20.13 2.31 -11.00
C SER A 290 -20.48 1.16 -11.94
N THR A 291 -20.50 1.49 -13.23
CA THR A 291 -20.58 0.51 -14.30
C THR A 291 -19.32 0.64 -15.15
N VAL A 292 -18.65 -0.48 -15.41
CA VAL A 292 -17.41 -0.57 -16.18
C VAL A 292 -17.67 -1.39 -17.43
N GLU A 293 -17.16 -0.94 -18.57
CA GLU A 293 -17.13 -1.72 -19.80
C GLU A 293 -15.78 -2.43 -19.89
N THR A 294 -15.81 -3.74 -20.08
CA THR A 294 -14.61 -4.58 -20.23
C THR A 294 -14.66 -5.36 -21.53
N SER A 295 -13.49 -5.65 -22.09
CA SER A 295 -13.34 -6.47 -23.29
C SER A 295 -13.18 -7.96 -23.00
N TYR A 296 -13.03 -8.32 -21.73
CA TYR A 296 -13.02 -9.69 -21.24
C TYR A 296 -14.04 -9.86 -20.12
N ASN A 297 -14.46 -11.11 -19.91
CA ASN A 297 -15.37 -11.47 -18.84
C ASN A 297 -14.72 -11.20 -17.47
N PRO A 298 -15.40 -10.51 -16.54
CA PRO A 298 -14.90 -10.27 -15.18
C PRO A 298 -14.47 -11.52 -14.41
N ASP A 299 -15.15 -12.66 -14.63
CA ASP A 299 -14.82 -13.92 -13.97
C ASP A 299 -13.41 -14.40 -14.36
N ASP A 300 -13.03 -14.20 -15.62
CA ASP A 300 -11.69 -14.50 -16.11
C ASP A 300 -10.67 -13.50 -15.57
N ILE A 301 -11.01 -12.20 -15.57
CA ILE A 301 -10.14 -11.11 -15.07
C ILE A 301 -9.79 -11.32 -13.58
N PHE A 302 -10.75 -11.69 -12.75
CA PHE A 302 -10.51 -11.99 -11.33
C PHE A 302 -9.99 -13.41 -11.09
N GLY A 303 -10.02 -14.27 -12.11
CA GLY A 303 -9.47 -15.60 -12.08
C GLY A 303 -7.95 -15.62 -11.95
N PRO A 304 -7.36 -16.76 -11.55
CA PRO A 304 -5.91 -16.90 -11.40
C PRO A 304 -5.14 -16.77 -12.72
N GLU A 305 -5.82 -16.90 -13.86
CA GLU A 305 -5.21 -16.78 -15.19
C GLU A 305 -4.70 -15.37 -15.47
N SER A 306 -5.31 -14.34 -14.87
CA SER A 306 -4.93 -12.93 -15.06
C SER A 306 -3.59 -12.57 -14.40
N PHE A 307 -3.03 -13.44 -13.55
CA PHE A 307 -1.67 -13.28 -13.01
C PHE A 307 -0.58 -13.43 -14.08
N ASP A 308 -0.90 -14.02 -15.24
CA ASP A 308 -0.04 -14.05 -16.42
C ASP A 308 -0.75 -13.40 -17.61
N ILE A 309 -0.67 -12.08 -17.69
CA ILE A 309 -1.33 -11.25 -18.72
C ILE A 309 -1.00 -11.72 -20.14
N ALA A 310 0.25 -12.17 -20.39
CA ALA A 310 0.64 -12.67 -21.70
C ALA A 310 -0.10 -13.96 -22.03
N SER A 311 -0.04 -14.94 -21.12
CA SER A 311 -0.76 -16.21 -21.28
C SER A 311 -2.28 -16.00 -21.37
N PHE A 312 -2.84 -15.11 -20.56
CA PHE A 312 -4.27 -14.79 -20.58
C PHE A 312 -4.70 -14.29 -21.96
N SER A 313 -3.96 -13.31 -22.52
CA SER A 313 -4.31 -12.70 -23.81
C SER A 313 -4.30 -13.69 -24.99
N GLU A 314 -3.56 -14.78 -24.88
CA GLU A 314 -3.47 -15.82 -25.90
C GLU A 314 -4.56 -16.90 -25.77
N ASN A 315 -5.07 -17.12 -24.55
CA ASN A 315 -5.93 -18.28 -24.24
C ASN A 315 -7.38 -17.91 -23.91
N VAL A 316 -7.64 -16.66 -23.52
CA VAL A 316 -8.99 -16.19 -23.15
C VAL A 316 -9.60 -15.39 -24.30
N CYS A 317 -10.84 -15.72 -24.66
CA CYS A 317 -11.56 -15.03 -25.73
C CYS A 317 -12.11 -13.69 -25.23
N MET A 318 -12.02 -12.66 -26.07
CA MET A 318 -12.66 -11.38 -25.79
C MET A 318 -14.18 -11.51 -25.85
N GLU A 319 -14.84 -10.98 -24.83
CA GLU A 319 -16.29 -10.87 -24.70
C GLU A 319 -16.58 -9.48 -24.14
N GLN A 320 -17.26 -8.63 -24.91
CA GLN A 320 -17.60 -7.29 -24.45
C GLN A 320 -18.66 -7.38 -23.37
N CYS A 321 -18.31 -6.97 -22.16
CA CYS A 321 -19.17 -7.03 -20.99
C CYS A 321 -19.43 -5.64 -20.44
N LYS A 322 -20.64 -5.45 -19.92
CA LYS A 322 -21.00 -4.28 -19.11
C LYS A 322 -21.18 -4.74 -17.67
N VAL A 323 -20.36 -4.24 -16.77
CA VAL A 323 -20.17 -4.79 -15.42
C VAL A 323 -20.61 -3.77 -14.39
N ASN A 324 -21.64 -4.10 -13.62
CA ASN A 324 -22.09 -3.26 -12.51
C ASN A 324 -21.36 -3.65 -11.24
N ILE A 325 -20.84 -2.65 -10.52
CA ILE A 325 -20.14 -2.83 -9.25
C ILE A 325 -21.01 -2.32 -8.11
N PHE A 326 -21.28 -3.17 -7.12
CA PHE A 326 -22.20 -2.90 -6.01
C PHE A 326 -21.79 -3.65 -4.72
N PHE A 327 -22.37 -3.27 -3.57
CA PHE A 327 -22.18 -4.03 -2.32
C PHE A 327 -23.21 -5.17 -2.23
N ASN A 328 -22.75 -6.40 -2.04
CA ASN A 328 -23.58 -7.55 -1.70
C ASN A 328 -23.62 -7.73 -0.18
N GLY A 329 -24.32 -6.81 0.49
CA GLY A 329 -24.26 -6.70 1.95
C GLY A 329 -23.03 -5.94 2.40
N GLU A 330 -22.00 -6.66 2.86
CA GLU A 330 -20.79 -6.07 3.46
C GLU A 330 -19.59 -5.99 2.51
N PHE A 331 -19.60 -6.73 1.38
CA PHE A 331 -18.45 -6.83 0.48
C PHE A 331 -18.75 -6.26 -0.90
N PRO A 332 -17.76 -5.62 -1.56
CA PRO A 332 -17.83 -5.31 -2.99
C PRO A 332 -18.07 -6.56 -3.82
N ASP A 333 -18.98 -6.46 -4.79
CA ASP A 333 -19.39 -7.53 -5.69
C ASP A 333 -19.72 -6.94 -7.08
N TYR A 334 -19.92 -7.81 -8.08
CA TYR A 334 -20.25 -7.40 -9.43
C TYR A 334 -21.31 -8.26 -10.11
N GLU A 335 -21.97 -7.68 -11.11
CA GLU A 335 -22.93 -8.37 -11.97
C GLU A 335 -22.68 -7.97 -13.43
N VAL A 336 -22.60 -8.96 -14.32
CA VAL A 336 -22.53 -8.74 -15.76
C VAL A 336 -23.95 -8.48 -16.30
N GLN A 337 -24.19 -7.28 -16.80
CA GLN A 337 -25.40 -6.99 -17.57
C GLN A 337 -25.27 -7.68 -18.93
N GLY A 338 -26.22 -8.56 -19.25
CA GLY A 338 -26.16 -9.46 -20.41
C GLY A 338 -25.65 -8.82 -21.71
N ASN A 339 -24.93 -9.64 -22.47
CA ASN A 339 -24.12 -9.24 -23.62
C ASN A 339 -24.81 -8.25 -24.57
N LEU A 340 -24.05 -7.22 -24.97
CA LEU A 340 -24.43 -6.27 -26.02
C LEU A 340 -24.53 -6.94 -27.40
#